data_AF-A0A7X7KQ53-F1
#
_entry.id   AF-A0A7X7KQ53-F1
#
_cell.length_a   1.000
_cell.length_b   1.000
_cell.length_c   1.000
_cell.angle_alpha   90.00
_cell.angle_beta   90.00
_cell.angle_gamma   90.00
#
_symmetry.space_group_name_H-M   'P 1'
#
loop_
_entity.id
_entity.type
_entity.pdbx_description
1 polymer ?
#
loop_
_entity_poly.entity_id
_entity_poly.type
_entity_poly.pdbx_seq_one_letter_code
_entity_poly.pdbx_strand_id
1 'polypeptide(L)'
;MRPAVDVVPYAARVLEPRPGEVEIWWEDPRDLHRVEVVFAQPVTRDGLPLLAYWQRSWPGVRVARNATVGAGDEGWLAMDDWITGQWREAMVDIEGDGGTWSYTFRSLDEEAIPHAGEFPVCFRRTLKLRLQGGANGPAVERVHAYTDSEWREVDVCLEWGGIASSAQVWDGHLEVFNGTVAGVAALTGDCQVPTDDSQVLPNGSWRSRTSGLTAGVRARIRYAWNDDANSFDRTTLTLRFASQPAISVDLNAVAAGETVYLPDFGIAVASAVEYPGLASLRSGWEARRGKTTWQRVAELPEQTWERAWAEMPGKGRLYFVLGCEGGRQKFRLEPNGDLVLPENFIRRVPGRDTGRLLWEGQVLAMRFGLPEPETRQLLDGYLPIMRTEWTTEPIVVRQEAFATWLVGDIADATEKQGDDTVVALVRLTFRNDGPSPGVARLSLSTADGGGEEDLQVEDGLIYTLCGAERRLRLSICSSGRGTVHRSAHGLIYEEILLPGEERAVILKVPFITLSEPSEIQVLEGIHFDTALAQVAAFWRGRVAQGMLIETPNPELNRFHKA
;
A
#
# COMPACT_ATOMS: atom_id res chain seq x y z
N MET A 1 -6.62 33.29 25.95
CA MET A 1 -6.54 31.85 25.61
C MET A 1 -7.49 31.59 24.46
N ARG A 2 -7.02 30.96 23.37
CA ARG A 2 -7.95 30.44 22.35
C ARG A 2 -8.81 29.34 22.99
N PRO A 3 -10.11 29.21 22.64
CA PRO A 3 -10.95 28.15 23.16
C PRO A 3 -10.51 26.79 22.59
N ALA A 4 -9.57 26.12 23.25
CA ALA A 4 -9.08 24.80 22.88
C ALA A 4 -10.11 23.71 23.24
N VAL A 5 -10.12 22.62 22.46
CA VAL A 5 -11.00 21.46 22.66
C VAL A 5 -10.38 20.50 23.66
N ASP A 6 -11.10 20.17 24.74
CA ASP A 6 -10.76 19.06 25.64
C ASP A 6 -11.24 17.73 25.03
N VAL A 7 -10.30 16.81 24.81
CA VAL A 7 -10.55 15.51 24.17
C VAL A 7 -10.70 14.35 25.14
N VAL A 8 -10.54 14.56 26.46
CA VAL A 8 -10.73 13.49 27.47
C VAL A 8 -12.15 12.92 27.47
N PRO A 9 -13.23 13.72 27.32
CA PRO A 9 -14.60 13.18 27.24
C PRO A 9 -14.84 12.23 26.06
N TYR A 10 -13.97 12.25 25.04
CA TYR A 10 -14.05 11.42 23.84
C TYR A 10 -12.97 10.31 23.83
N ALA A 11 -12.41 10.00 25.00
CA ALA A 11 -11.54 8.85 25.17
C ALA A 11 -12.34 7.54 25.09
N ALA A 12 -11.75 6.53 24.46
CA ALA A 12 -12.28 5.17 24.45
C ALA A 12 -12.28 4.56 25.85
N ARG A 13 -11.25 4.88 26.65
CA ARG A 13 -11.08 4.40 28.03
C ARG A 13 -10.43 5.45 28.90
N VAL A 14 -10.93 5.57 30.11
CA VAL A 14 -10.24 6.22 31.23
C VAL A 14 -10.06 5.16 32.30
N LEU A 15 -8.82 4.89 32.67
CA LEU A 15 -8.45 3.86 33.63
C LEU A 15 -7.80 4.52 34.83
N GLU A 16 -8.04 3.97 36.01
CA GLU A 16 -7.36 4.31 37.25
C GLU A 16 -6.63 3.07 37.77
N PRO A 17 -5.43 2.75 37.23
CA PRO A 17 -4.74 1.50 37.56
C PRO A 17 -4.39 1.41 39.05
N ARG A 18 -4.15 2.57 39.68
CA ARG A 18 -3.80 2.75 41.09
C ARG A 18 -4.31 4.11 41.57
N PRO A 19 -4.50 4.29 42.89
CA PRO A 19 -4.79 5.61 43.45
C PRO A 19 -3.74 6.64 43.01
N GLY A 20 -4.18 7.77 42.44
CA GLY A 20 -3.32 8.84 41.94
C GLY A 20 -2.66 8.58 40.58
N GLU A 21 -3.00 7.48 39.90
CA GLU A 21 -2.64 7.22 38.50
C GLU A 21 -3.89 7.23 37.62
N VAL A 22 -3.81 7.95 36.50
CA VAL A 22 -4.90 8.01 35.50
C VAL A 22 -4.29 7.71 34.14
N GLU A 23 -4.90 6.81 33.37
CA GLU A 23 -4.57 6.57 31.97
C GLU A 23 -5.78 6.88 31.08
N ILE A 24 -5.55 7.62 30.00
CA ILE A 24 -6.56 8.01 29.02
C ILE A 24 -6.16 7.44 27.68
N TRP A 25 -7.07 6.73 27.01
CA TRP A 25 -6.81 6.03 25.76
C TRP A 25 -7.82 6.50 24.70
N TRP A 26 -7.35 6.90 23.52
CA TRP A 26 -8.18 7.32 22.38
C TRP A 26 -8.09 6.31 21.24
N GLU A 27 -9.16 6.13 20.45
CA GLU A 27 -9.17 5.24 19.27
C GLU A 27 -8.25 5.76 18.17
N ASP A 28 -8.20 7.09 18.03
CA ASP A 28 -7.36 7.81 17.08
C ASP A 28 -6.33 8.71 17.81
N PRO A 29 -5.13 8.93 17.23
CA PRO A 29 -4.11 9.72 17.88
C PRO A 29 -4.51 11.19 17.98
N ARG A 30 -4.23 11.80 19.14
CA ARG A 30 -4.54 13.21 19.44
C ARG A 30 -3.26 14.04 19.49
N ASP A 31 -3.31 15.25 18.95
CA ASP A 31 -2.23 16.23 19.09
C ASP A 31 -2.45 17.04 20.38
N LEU A 32 -1.89 16.56 21.48
CA LEU A 32 -2.08 17.18 22.79
C LEU A 32 -1.09 18.34 22.97
N HIS A 33 -1.62 19.54 23.19
CA HIS A 33 -0.85 20.76 23.43
C HIS A 33 -0.71 21.09 24.92
N ARG A 34 -1.68 20.68 25.73
CA ARG A 34 -1.72 21.00 27.16
C ARG A 34 -2.58 20.00 27.92
N VAL A 35 -2.18 19.68 29.14
CA VAL A 35 -2.95 18.84 30.06
C VAL A 35 -3.21 19.62 31.34
N GLU A 36 -4.46 19.72 31.78
CA GLU A 36 -4.80 20.31 33.08
C GLU A 36 -5.29 19.21 34.02
N VAL A 37 -4.81 19.23 35.26
CA VAL A 37 -5.15 18.24 36.28
C VAL A 37 -5.75 18.97 37.48
N VAL A 38 -6.95 18.53 37.87
CA VAL A 38 -7.62 18.97 39.09
C VAL A 38 -7.47 17.88 40.13
N PHE A 39 -6.95 18.21 41.30
CA PHE A 39 -6.76 17.29 42.41
C PHE A 39 -7.85 17.45 43.46
N ALA A 40 -8.25 16.34 44.08
CA ALA A 40 -9.29 16.34 45.12
C ALA A 40 -8.88 17.08 46.40
N GLN A 41 -7.57 17.28 46.61
CA GLN A 41 -7.00 18.08 47.69
C GLN A 41 -5.84 18.93 47.14
N PRO A 42 -5.50 20.08 47.76
CA PRO A 42 -4.37 20.89 47.32
C PRO A 42 -3.05 20.10 47.33
N VAL A 43 -2.29 20.20 46.24
CA VAL A 43 -1.00 19.52 46.03
C VAL A 43 0.09 20.59 45.82
N THR A 44 1.28 20.35 46.36
CA THR A 44 2.47 21.18 46.09
C THR A 44 3.17 20.73 44.82
N ARG A 45 3.92 21.62 44.17
CA ARG A 45 4.62 21.33 42.91
C ARG A 45 5.49 20.06 42.95
N ASP A 46 6.16 19.81 44.07
CA ASP A 46 7.04 18.62 44.25
C ASP A 46 6.26 17.30 44.40
N GLY A 47 4.96 17.38 44.69
CA GLY A 47 4.07 16.22 44.82
C GLY A 47 3.28 15.88 43.55
N LEU A 48 3.54 16.58 42.44
CA LEU A 48 2.81 16.40 41.20
C LEU A 48 3.19 15.09 40.50
N PRO A 49 2.22 14.36 39.93
CA PRO A 49 2.50 13.20 39.10
C PRO A 49 3.24 13.61 37.82
N LEU A 50 4.08 12.71 37.32
CA LEU A 50 4.74 12.86 36.03
C LEU A 50 3.72 12.65 34.90
N LEU A 51 3.84 13.43 33.83
CA LEU A 51 3.05 13.26 32.62
C LEU A 51 3.81 12.34 31.66
N ALA A 52 3.14 11.30 31.17
CA ALA A 52 3.69 10.39 30.17
C ALA A 52 2.71 10.18 29.02
N TYR A 53 3.25 9.87 27.83
CA TYR A 53 2.47 9.59 26.63
C TYR A 53 2.96 8.33 25.93
N TRP A 54 2.10 7.70 25.13
CA TRP A 54 2.41 6.50 24.39
C TRP A 54 2.97 6.82 23.01
N GLN A 55 4.08 6.19 22.62
CA GLN A 55 4.83 6.54 21.41
C GLN A 55 5.48 5.30 20.77
N ARG A 56 5.47 5.23 19.43
CA ARG A 56 6.26 4.26 18.64
C ARG A 56 6.92 4.87 17.41
N SER A 57 6.12 5.29 16.43
CA SER A 57 6.54 5.70 15.07
C SER A 57 6.53 7.21 14.89
N TRP A 58 5.65 7.94 15.57
CA TRP A 58 5.71 9.41 15.61
C TRP A 58 6.94 9.87 16.44
N PRO A 59 7.70 10.90 16.03
CA PRO A 59 7.51 11.82 14.90
C PRO A 59 8.14 11.38 13.57
N GLY A 60 8.83 10.23 13.54
CA GLY A 60 9.54 9.73 12.35
C GLY A 60 8.65 9.43 11.15
N VAL A 61 7.40 8.99 11.41
CA VAL A 61 6.36 8.84 10.39
C VAL A 61 5.21 9.80 10.70
N ARG A 62 4.90 10.69 9.75
CA ARG A 62 3.85 11.70 9.88
C ARG A 62 3.31 12.13 8.52
N VAL A 63 2.04 12.51 8.51
CA VAL A 63 1.40 13.23 7.40
C VAL A 63 1.53 14.72 7.69
N ALA A 64 1.98 15.51 6.71
CA ALA A 64 2.05 16.96 6.89
C ALA A 64 0.64 17.57 7.00
N ARG A 65 0.51 18.65 7.78
CA ARG A 65 -0.76 19.39 7.94
C ARG A 65 -1.34 19.70 6.56
N ASN A 66 -2.60 19.38 6.32
CA ASN A 66 -3.31 19.59 5.05
C ASN A 66 -2.70 18.91 3.80
N ALA A 67 -1.77 17.97 3.96
CA ALA A 67 -1.30 17.17 2.84
C ALA A 67 -2.47 16.35 2.27
N THR A 68 -2.52 16.27 0.94
CA THR A 68 -3.45 15.37 0.25
C THR A 68 -2.99 13.95 0.45
N VAL A 69 -3.79 13.15 1.16
CA VAL A 69 -3.55 11.73 1.41
C VAL A 69 -4.46 10.85 0.56
N GLY A 70 -3.95 9.70 0.10
CA GLY A 70 -4.78 8.67 -0.57
C GLY A 70 -4.34 8.25 -1.97
N ALA A 71 -3.17 8.69 -2.45
CA ALA A 71 -2.50 8.01 -3.56
C ALA A 71 -1.83 6.73 -3.03
N GLY A 72 -1.83 5.64 -3.80
CA GLY A 72 -1.46 4.28 -3.35
C GLY A 72 -0.10 4.08 -2.67
N ASP A 73 0.75 5.11 -2.62
CA ASP A 73 2.03 5.13 -1.91
C ASP A 73 1.92 5.51 -0.41
N GLU A 74 0.82 6.17 0.01
CA GLU A 74 0.65 6.73 1.36
C GLU A 74 -0.35 5.96 2.24
N GLY A 75 -1.06 4.98 1.68
CA GLY A 75 -2.09 4.20 2.40
C GLY A 75 -1.57 3.18 3.43
N TRP A 76 -0.24 3.02 3.52
CA TRP A 76 0.42 2.03 4.39
C TRP A 76 1.47 2.66 5.31
N LEU A 77 1.31 3.94 5.68
CA LEU A 77 2.19 4.58 6.63
C LEU A 77 2.08 3.91 8.01
N ALA A 78 3.21 3.69 8.66
CA ALA A 78 3.22 3.15 10.02
C ALA A 78 2.53 4.14 10.97
N MET A 79 1.53 3.66 11.70
CA MET A 79 0.80 4.42 12.72
C MET A 79 0.99 3.73 14.08
N ASP A 80 1.01 4.52 15.15
CA ASP A 80 1.04 3.99 16.51
C ASP A 80 -0.25 3.19 16.79
N ASP A 81 -0.17 2.21 17.68
CA ASP A 81 -1.31 1.42 18.15
C ASP A 81 -1.25 1.24 19.67
N TRP A 82 -2.31 0.72 20.30
CA TRP A 82 -2.39 0.57 21.76
C TRP A 82 -1.47 -0.49 22.37
N ILE A 83 -0.75 -1.29 21.59
CA ILE A 83 -0.08 -2.51 22.06
C ILE A 83 1.43 -2.40 21.88
N THR A 84 1.89 -1.86 20.74
CA THR A 84 3.27 -2.03 20.29
C THR A 84 4.19 -0.83 20.56
N GLY A 85 3.67 0.24 21.16
CA GLY A 85 4.45 1.39 21.59
C GLY A 85 5.07 1.26 22.97
N GLN A 86 5.53 2.38 23.49
CA GLN A 86 6.12 2.48 24.83
C GLN A 86 5.69 3.80 25.51
N TRP A 87 5.66 3.79 26.84
CA TRP A 87 5.46 5.00 27.62
C TRP A 87 6.71 5.88 27.61
N ARG A 88 6.53 7.17 27.35
CA ARG A 88 7.57 8.20 27.38
C ARG A 88 7.17 9.29 28.35
N GLU A 89 8.08 9.67 29.25
CA GLU A 89 7.91 10.86 30.09
C GLU A 89 7.96 12.10 29.21
N ALA A 90 7.00 13.01 29.40
CA ALA A 90 6.89 14.24 28.65
C ALA A 90 7.72 15.35 29.28
N MET A 91 8.51 16.05 28.46
CA MET A 91 9.12 17.31 28.89
C MET A 91 8.07 18.41 28.89
N VAL A 92 7.80 18.98 30.07
CA VAL A 92 6.70 19.90 30.29
C VAL A 92 7.11 21.08 31.16
N ASP A 93 6.49 22.23 30.90
CA ASP A 93 6.41 23.34 31.84
C ASP A 93 5.14 23.21 32.68
N ILE A 94 5.28 23.43 33.98
CA ILE A 94 4.20 23.25 34.95
C ILE A 94 3.89 24.58 35.61
N GLU A 95 2.62 24.99 35.54
CA GLU A 95 2.08 26.20 36.15
C GLU A 95 0.76 25.88 36.86
N GLY A 96 0.43 26.63 37.92
CA GLY A 96 -0.77 26.41 38.71
C GLY A 96 -0.54 26.60 40.20
N ASP A 97 -1.61 26.39 40.97
CA ASP A 97 -1.56 26.41 42.42
C ASP A 97 -2.59 25.47 43.04
N GLY A 98 -2.27 24.99 44.25
CA GLY A 98 -3.18 24.21 45.08
C GLY A 98 -3.80 23.02 44.35
N GLY A 99 -5.08 23.15 44.01
CA GLY A 99 -5.90 22.07 43.45
C GLY A 99 -5.92 21.98 41.91
N THR A 100 -5.29 22.89 41.17
CA THR A 100 -5.31 22.86 39.70
C THR A 100 -3.94 23.20 39.11
N TRP A 101 -3.45 22.30 38.26
CA TRP A 101 -2.12 22.39 37.65
C TRP A 101 -2.20 22.13 36.15
N SER A 102 -1.49 22.95 35.37
CA SER A 102 -1.39 22.87 33.92
C SER A 102 0.02 22.41 33.53
N TYR A 103 0.07 21.40 32.66
CA TYR A 103 1.26 20.85 32.03
C TYR A 103 1.24 21.25 30.55
N THR A 104 2.20 22.07 30.13
CA THR A 104 2.37 22.48 28.73
C THR A 104 3.61 21.81 28.17
N PHE A 105 3.52 21.16 27.02
CA PHE A 105 4.66 20.45 26.44
C PHE A 105 5.75 21.43 26.00
N ARG A 106 6.99 21.16 26.41
CA ARG A 106 8.18 21.80 25.86
C ARG A 106 8.47 21.26 24.46
N SER A 107 9.45 21.87 23.78
CA SER A 107 9.80 21.47 22.43
C SER A 107 10.23 20.00 22.37
N LEU A 108 9.77 19.27 21.35
CA LEU A 108 10.00 17.83 21.21
C LEU A 108 11.49 17.46 21.10
N ASP A 109 12.30 18.34 20.53
CA ASP A 109 13.75 18.15 20.37
C ASP A 109 14.53 18.15 21.70
N GLU A 110 13.90 18.55 22.80
CA GLU A 110 14.44 18.37 24.15
C GLU A 110 14.27 16.92 24.68
N GLU A 111 13.49 16.08 23.99
CA GLU A 111 13.31 14.67 24.32
C GLU A 111 14.23 13.77 23.50
N ALA A 112 14.77 12.71 24.13
CA ALA A 112 15.66 11.76 23.47
C ALA A 112 14.91 10.76 22.58
N ILE A 113 14.28 11.26 21.51
CA ILE A 113 13.46 10.49 20.57
C ILE A 113 14.05 10.62 19.15
N PRO A 114 14.15 9.53 18.38
CA PRO A 114 14.58 9.59 16.98
C PRO A 114 13.75 10.60 16.18
N HIS A 115 14.42 11.41 15.34
CA HIS A 115 13.82 12.44 14.49
C HIS A 115 13.18 13.65 15.22
N ALA A 116 13.27 13.73 16.56
CA ALA A 116 12.73 14.87 17.30
C ALA A 116 13.38 16.21 16.90
N GLY A 117 14.70 16.22 16.67
CA GLY A 117 15.45 17.42 16.24
C GLY A 117 15.05 17.97 14.86
N GLU A 118 14.36 17.19 14.03
CA GLU A 118 13.84 17.62 12.73
C GLU A 118 12.42 18.20 12.84
N PHE A 119 11.78 18.07 14.00
CA PHE A 119 10.38 18.42 14.23
C PHE A 119 10.15 19.00 15.64
N PRO A 120 10.69 20.20 15.94
CA PRO A 120 10.65 20.83 17.26
C PRO A 120 9.27 21.42 17.56
N VAL A 121 8.30 20.56 17.83
CA VAL A 121 6.91 20.94 18.13
C VAL A 121 6.62 20.92 19.64
N CYS A 122 5.73 21.79 20.10
CA CYS A 122 5.28 21.86 21.49
C CYS A 122 3.96 21.12 21.73
N PHE A 123 3.75 20.01 21.02
CA PHE A 123 2.63 19.09 21.25
C PHE A 123 3.12 17.65 21.18
N ARG A 124 2.32 16.70 21.64
CA ARG A 124 2.58 15.26 21.49
C ARG A 124 1.43 14.60 20.76
N ARG A 125 1.70 13.99 19.61
CA ARG A 125 0.74 13.11 18.93
C ARG A 125 0.73 11.77 19.64
N THR A 126 -0.38 11.39 20.26
CA THR A 126 -0.44 10.15 21.03
C THR A 126 -1.82 9.52 21.09
N LEU A 127 -1.86 8.19 21.22
CA LEU A 127 -3.08 7.42 21.49
C LEU A 127 -3.35 7.26 22.99
N LYS A 128 -2.36 7.50 23.85
CA LYS A 128 -2.55 7.37 25.29
C LYS A 128 -1.78 8.39 26.09
N LEU A 129 -2.39 8.84 27.16
CA LEU A 129 -1.81 9.73 28.15
C LEU A 129 -1.85 9.07 29.53
N ARG A 130 -0.84 9.29 30.35
CA ARG A 130 -0.77 8.79 31.72
C ARG A 130 -0.28 9.85 32.69
N LEU A 131 -0.94 9.94 33.84
CA LEU A 131 -0.40 10.57 35.05
C LEU A 131 0.21 9.50 35.94
N GLN A 132 1.50 9.65 36.26
CA GLN A 132 2.27 8.69 37.06
C GLN A 132 2.58 9.29 38.43
N GLY A 133 1.69 9.06 39.40
CA GLY A 133 1.87 9.47 40.80
C GLY A 133 2.44 8.39 41.72
N GLY A 134 2.45 7.12 41.29
CA GLY A 134 2.81 5.99 42.14
C GLY A 134 1.76 5.69 43.23
N ALA A 135 1.98 4.67 44.05
CA ALA A 135 0.99 4.16 45.02
C ALA A 135 0.57 5.16 46.12
N ASN A 136 1.31 6.26 46.30
CA ASN A 136 1.03 7.34 47.25
C ASN A 136 0.75 8.68 46.53
N GLY A 137 0.42 8.63 45.23
CA GLY A 137 0.14 9.83 44.45
C GLY A 137 -1.08 10.59 44.95
N PRO A 138 -1.15 11.91 44.71
CA PRO A 138 -2.33 12.70 45.05
C PRO A 138 -3.57 12.22 44.29
N ALA A 139 -4.73 12.22 44.94
CA ALA A 139 -5.98 11.83 44.31
C ALA A 139 -6.38 12.84 43.22
N VAL A 140 -6.52 12.35 41.98
CA VAL A 140 -6.95 13.14 40.83
C VAL A 140 -8.48 13.19 40.80
N GLU A 141 -9.06 14.39 40.73
CA GLU A 141 -10.51 14.59 40.54
C GLU A 141 -10.87 14.62 39.05
N ARG A 142 -10.07 15.32 38.23
CA ARG A 142 -10.34 15.49 36.81
C ARG A 142 -9.06 15.70 36.01
N VAL A 143 -9.04 15.21 34.79
CA VAL A 143 -8.00 15.49 33.81
C VAL A 143 -8.66 16.07 32.57
N HIS A 144 -8.07 17.14 32.05
CA HIS A 144 -8.41 17.74 30.76
C HIS A 144 -7.18 17.65 29.86
N ALA A 145 -7.36 17.33 28.58
CA ALA A 145 -6.29 17.24 27.61
C ALA A 145 -6.73 18.00 26.35
N TYR A 146 -5.98 19.06 26.02
CA TYR A 146 -6.39 20.03 25.02
C TYR A 146 -5.60 19.88 23.73
N THR A 147 -6.30 19.94 22.60
CA THR A 147 -5.71 20.01 21.25
C THR A 147 -5.71 21.44 20.69
N ASP A 148 -5.21 21.66 19.48
CA ASP A 148 -5.28 22.96 18.79
C ASP A 148 -6.63 23.23 18.10
N SER A 149 -7.58 22.30 18.20
CA SER A 149 -8.94 22.45 17.69
C SER A 149 -9.74 23.51 18.46
N GLU A 150 -10.69 24.14 17.79
CA GLU A 150 -11.55 25.19 18.32
C GLU A 150 -13.01 24.74 18.44
N TRP A 151 -13.66 25.09 19.55
CA TRP A 151 -15.10 24.91 19.65
C TRP A 151 -15.85 25.95 18.81
N ARG A 152 -16.71 25.48 17.91
CA ARG A 152 -17.64 26.29 17.12
C ARG A 152 -19.06 25.76 17.23
N GLU A 153 -20.03 26.57 16.83
CA GLU A 153 -21.44 26.16 16.78
C GLU A 153 -21.97 26.27 15.36
N VAL A 154 -22.83 25.32 14.99
CA VAL A 154 -23.56 25.34 13.72
C VAL A 154 -24.98 24.85 13.95
N ASP A 155 -25.94 25.51 13.30
CA ASP A 155 -27.29 24.99 13.16
C ASP A 155 -27.36 24.15 11.87
N VAL A 156 -27.78 22.90 11.99
CA VAL A 156 -27.95 21.98 10.86
C VAL A 156 -29.41 21.56 10.72
N CYS A 157 -29.86 21.44 9.47
CA CYS A 157 -31.17 20.88 9.12
C CYS A 157 -31.01 19.40 8.78
N LEU A 158 -31.81 18.57 9.43
CA LEU A 158 -31.87 17.12 9.27
C LEU A 158 -33.30 16.79 8.80
N GLU A 159 -33.47 16.43 7.54
CA GLU A 159 -34.80 16.16 6.97
C GLU A 159 -34.83 14.77 6.35
N TRP A 160 -35.95 14.05 6.53
CA TRP A 160 -36.13 12.68 6.08
C TRP A 160 -37.51 12.40 5.48
N GLY A 161 -37.64 11.27 4.80
CA GLY A 161 -38.89 10.73 4.30
C GLY A 161 -39.25 11.20 2.89
N GLY A 162 -40.56 11.24 2.61
CA GLY A 162 -41.12 11.58 1.31
C GLY A 162 -40.86 10.58 0.19
N ILE A 163 -40.16 9.46 0.43
CA ILE A 163 -39.84 8.45 -0.60
C ILE A 163 -40.84 7.29 -0.64
N ALA A 164 -41.57 7.04 0.44
CA ALA A 164 -42.60 5.99 0.51
C ALA A 164 -43.99 6.62 0.68
N SER A 165 -44.98 6.04 0.00
CA SER A 165 -46.38 6.42 0.15
C SER A 165 -47.01 5.81 1.42
N SER A 166 -46.52 4.66 1.86
CA SER A 166 -46.91 4.02 3.12
C SER A 166 -46.35 4.78 4.32
N ALA A 167 -47.03 4.64 5.46
CA ALA A 167 -46.56 5.21 6.71
C ALA A 167 -45.23 4.56 7.14
N GLN A 168 -44.24 5.38 7.48
CA GLN A 168 -42.94 5.00 7.99
C GLN A 168 -42.70 5.64 9.36
N VAL A 169 -42.06 4.90 10.26
CA VAL A 169 -41.62 5.40 11.57
C VAL A 169 -40.17 5.83 11.46
N TRP A 170 -39.90 7.05 11.92
CA TRP A 170 -38.60 7.72 11.88
C TRP A 170 -38.16 8.18 13.27
N ASP A 171 -38.67 7.55 14.33
CA ASP A 171 -38.23 7.79 15.71
C ASP A 171 -36.71 7.58 15.82
N GLY A 172 -36.03 8.50 16.51
CA GLY A 172 -34.57 8.53 16.50
C GLY A 172 -33.94 9.51 17.49
N HIS A 173 -32.61 9.56 17.46
CA HIS A 173 -31.79 10.47 18.27
C HIS A 173 -30.47 10.84 17.58
N LEU A 174 -29.83 11.89 18.06
CA LEU A 174 -28.50 12.30 17.61
C LEU A 174 -27.40 11.72 18.51
N GLU A 175 -26.35 11.21 17.88
CA GLU A 175 -25.06 10.91 18.52
C GLU A 175 -24.01 11.84 17.93
N VAL A 176 -23.18 12.45 18.77
CA VAL A 176 -22.11 13.36 18.34
C VAL A 176 -20.79 12.87 18.91
N PHE A 177 -19.85 12.56 18.02
CA PHE A 177 -18.46 12.25 18.38
C PHE A 177 -17.62 13.52 18.27
N ASN A 178 -16.71 13.78 19.23
CA ASN A 178 -15.94 15.02 19.37
C ASN A 178 -16.80 16.30 19.34
N GLY A 179 -17.98 16.28 19.97
CA GLY A 179 -18.87 17.43 20.04
C GLY A 179 -20.09 17.16 20.91
N THR A 180 -20.99 18.15 20.99
CA THR A 180 -22.20 18.04 21.80
C THR A 180 -23.42 18.62 21.09
N VAL A 181 -24.60 18.06 21.39
CA VAL A 181 -25.89 18.61 20.97
C VAL A 181 -26.27 19.71 21.95
N ALA A 182 -26.34 20.95 21.47
CA ALA A 182 -26.78 22.11 22.25
C ALA A 182 -28.31 22.26 22.25
N GLY A 183 -28.99 21.77 21.22
CA GLY A 183 -30.45 21.77 21.18
C GLY A 183 -30.99 21.13 19.90
N VAL A 184 -32.24 20.66 19.97
CA VAL A 184 -32.98 20.13 18.82
C VAL A 184 -34.37 20.75 18.83
N ALA A 185 -34.88 21.11 17.65
CA ALA A 185 -36.23 21.61 17.46
C ALA A 185 -36.85 20.96 16.22
N ALA A 186 -38.18 20.85 16.19
CA ALA A 186 -38.88 20.40 14.99
C ALA A 186 -38.60 21.36 13.83
N LEU A 187 -38.27 20.81 12.65
CA LEU A 187 -38.03 21.58 11.42
C LEU A 187 -39.30 21.65 10.58
N THR A 188 -39.87 20.48 10.27
CA THR A 188 -41.04 20.33 9.41
C THR A 188 -41.75 19.00 9.66
N GLY A 189 -42.98 18.88 9.19
CA GLY A 189 -43.76 17.63 9.20
C GLY A 189 -44.17 17.14 10.58
N ASP A 190 -44.61 15.88 10.64
CA ASP A 190 -44.93 15.19 11.90
C ASP A 190 -43.64 14.75 12.60
N CYS A 191 -43.10 15.68 13.39
CA CYS A 191 -41.92 15.49 14.21
C CYS A 191 -42.12 16.12 15.59
N GLN A 192 -42.07 15.30 16.63
CA GLN A 192 -42.18 15.70 18.02
C GLN A 192 -40.81 15.64 18.67
N VAL A 193 -40.33 16.79 19.13
CA VAL A 193 -39.09 16.92 19.91
C VAL A 193 -39.46 17.31 21.34
N PRO A 194 -38.85 16.70 22.37
CA PRO A 194 -39.09 17.10 23.76
C PRO A 194 -38.65 18.55 23.98
N THR A 195 -39.53 19.39 24.53
CA THR A 195 -39.23 20.80 24.80
C THR A 195 -39.15 21.12 26.30
N ASP A 196 -39.31 20.13 27.18
CA ASP A 196 -39.39 20.33 28.64
C ASP A 196 -38.99 19.06 29.41
N ASP A 197 -38.48 19.20 30.64
CA ASP A 197 -38.02 18.11 31.54
C ASP A 197 -39.14 17.13 31.98
N SER A 198 -40.38 17.37 31.53
CA SER A 198 -41.58 16.61 31.92
C SER A 198 -41.95 15.46 30.96
N GLN A 199 -41.09 15.09 29.99
CA GLN A 199 -41.37 14.02 29.02
C GLN A 199 -40.30 12.90 28.94
N VAL A 200 -40.74 11.73 28.49
CA VAL A 200 -40.10 10.39 28.59
C VAL A 200 -38.89 10.16 27.66
N LEU A 201 -38.48 11.14 26.85
CA LEU A 201 -37.44 10.96 25.82
C LEU A 201 -36.14 11.68 26.18
N PRO A 202 -34.96 11.09 25.92
CA PRO A 202 -33.67 11.75 26.15
C PRO A 202 -33.46 12.99 25.28
N ASN A 203 -32.69 13.96 25.77
CA ASN A 203 -32.24 15.13 25.00
C ASN A 203 -31.60 14.70 23.67
N GLY A 204 -31.97 15.39 22.59
CA GLY A 204 -31.51 15.07 21.23
C GLY A 204 -32.31 13.97 20.52
N SER A 205 -33.40 13.47 21.13
CA SER A 205 -34.29 12.47 20.53
C SER A 205 -35.57 13.09 19.95
N TRP A 206 -36.23 12.38 19.04
CA TRP A 206 -37.51 12.75 18.47
C TRP A 206 -38.40 11.54 18.21
N ARG A 207 -39.71 11.80 18.04
CA ARG A 207 -40.65 10.87 17.42
C ARG A 207 -41.14 11.44 16.11
N SER A 208 -41.16 10.63 15.06
CA SER A 208 -41.57 11.12 13.74
C SER A 208 -42.22 10.02 12.92
N ARG A 209 -43.26 10.40 12.17
CA ARG A 209 -43.95 9.54 11.23
C ARG A 209 -44.07 10.26 9.89
N THR A 210 -43.84 9.57 8.81
CA THR A 210 -43.97 10.13 7.46
C THR A 210 -44.81 9.23 6.57
N SER A 211 -45.58 9.79 5.64
CA SER A 211 -46.36 9.06 4.64
C SER A 211 -46.49 9.95 3.40
N GLY A 212 -45.62 9.77 2.41
CA GLY A 212 -45.54 10.62 1.21
C GLY A 212 -45.06 12.07 1.45
N LEU A 213 -44.88 12.47 2.71
CA LEU A 213 -44.41 13.79 3.14
C LEU A 213 -43.05 13.68 3.82
N THR A 214 -42.39 14.81 4.02
CA THR A 214 -41.12 14.91 4.76
C THR A 214 -41.36 15.34 6.19
N ALA A 215 -40.43 14.98 7.07
CA ALA A 215 -40.35 15.48 8.43
C ALA A 215 -38.87 15.70 8.78
N GLY A 216 -38.59 16.45 9.83
CA GLY A 216 -37.20 16.70 10.20
C GLY A 216 -37.02 17.49 11.48
N VAL A 217 -35.77 17.63 11.87
CA VAL A 217 -35.34 18.45 13.00
C VAL A 217 -34.25 19.43 12.58
N ARG A 218 -34.20 20.56 13.27
CA ARG A 218 -33.06 21.48 13.28
C ARG A 218 -32.28 21.22 14.56
N ALA A 219 -30.97 21.01 14.44
CA ALA A 219 -30.10 20.76 15.58
C ALA A 219 -29.02 21.83 15.67
N ARG A 220 -28.80 22.37 16.87
CA ARG A 220 -27.63 23.19 17.18
C ARG A 220 -26.55 22.29 17.74
N ILE A 221 -25.42 22.21 17.04
CA ILE A 221 -24.31 21.33 17.40
C ILE A 221 -23.09 22.19 17.72
N ARG A 222 -22.48 21.92 18.88
CA ARG A 222 -21.15 22.42 19.19
C ARG A 222 -20.14 21.39 18.67
N TYR A 223 -19.28 21.82 17.75
CA TYR A 223 -18.38 20.95 17.02
C TYR A 223 -16.93 21.44 17.14
N ALA A 224 -15.99 20.50 17.09
CA ALA A 224 -14.57 20.74 17.05
C ALA A 224 -14.13 21.01 15.61
N TRP A 225 -13.67 22.24 15.39
CA TRP A 225 -13.13 22.71 14.13
C TRP A 225 -11.61 22.74 14.19
N ASN A 226 -10.97 22.27 13.13
CA ASN A 226 -9.53 22.38 12.92
C ASN A 226 -9.29 22.78 11.46
N ASP A 227 -8.28 23.61 11.21
CA ASP A 227 -7.86 23.98 9.86
C ASP A 227 -6.96 22.91 9.21
N ASP A 228 -6.51 21.90 9.97
CA ASP A 228 -5.91 20.68 9.44
C ASP A 228 -6.99 19.65 9.07
N ALA A 229 -7.14 19.40 7.76
CA ALA A 229 -8.03 18.37 7.24
C ALA A 229 -7.69 16.96 7.75
N ASN A 230 -6.44 16.73 8.19
CA ASN A 230 -5.93 15.46 8.69
C ASN A 230 -6.03 15.33 10.23
N SER A 231 -6.68 16.27 10.92
CA SER A 231 -6.94 16.19 12.35
C SER A 231 -7.98 15.11 12.68
N PHE A 232 -7.74 14.35 13.75
CA PHE A 232 -8.67 13.34 14.28
C PHE A 232 -9.74 13.93 15.22
N ASP A 233 -9.71 15.24 15.46
CA ASP A 233 -10.67 15.92 16.33
C ASP A 233 -11.99 16.25 15.65
N ARG A 234 -12.12 15.97 14.35
CA ARG A 234 -13.32 16.29 13.57
C ARG A 234 -14.57 15.72 14.24
N THR A 235 -15.62 16.54 14.27
CA THR A 235 -16.91 16.12 14.81
C THR A 235 -17.67 15.30 13.79
N THR A 236 -18.12 14.12 14.21
CA THR A 236 -19.05 13.30 13.43
C THR A 236 -20.43 13.35 14.07
N LEU A 237 -21.45 13.76 13.30
CA LEU A 237 -22.85 13.66 13.72
C LEU A 237 -23.46 12.42 13.12
N THR A 238 -24.07 11.62 13.97
CA THR A 238 -24.81 10.42 13.57
C THR A 238 -26.29 10.59 13.89
N LEU A 239 -27.13 10.39 12.87
CA LEU A 239 -28.57 10.29 13.03
C LEU A 239 -28.89 8.81 13.19
N ARG A 240 -29.34 8.44 14.38
CA ARG A 240 -29.80 7.09 14.69
C ARG A 240 -31.31 7.06 14.55
N PHE A 241 -31.81 6.01 13.90
CA PHE A 241 -33.24 5.73 13.82
C PHE A 241 -33.52 4.35 14.38
N ALA A 242 -34.67 4.18 15.02
CA ALA A 242 -35.07 2.89 15.59
C ALA A 242 -35.39 1.83 14.52
N SER A 243 -35.85 2.26 13.34
CA SER A 243 -36.30 1.37 12.26
C SER A 243 -35.80 1.75 10.86
N GLN A 244 -34.95 2.77 10.75
CA GLN A 244 -34.34 3.20 9.50
C GLN A 244 -32.81 3.09 9.62
N PRO A 245 -32.07 3.01 8.50
CA PRO A 245 -30.62 3.03 8.53
C PRO A 245 -30.06 4.31 9.16
N ALA A 246 -29.05 4.18 10.00
CA ALA A 246 -28.32 5.32 10.55
C ALA A 246 -27.41 5.95 9.48
N ILE A 247 -27.15 7.25 9.62
CA ILE A 247 -26.25 8.01 8.76
C ILE A 247 -25.31 8.82 9.64
N SER A 248 -24.04 8.85 9.28
CA SER A 248 -23.03 9.71 9.89
C SER A 248 -22.52 10.72 8.86
N VAL A 249 -22.30 11.96 9.30
CA VAL A 249 -21.77 13.04 8.46
C VAL A 249 -20.66 13.78 9.19
N ASP A 250 -19.68 14.29 8.44
CA ASP A 250 -18.67 15.21 8.95
C ASP A 250 -19.26 16.61 9.10
N LEU A 251 -19.23 17.14 10.32
CA LEU A 251 -19.80 18.45 10.63
C LEU A 251 -18.98 19.62 10.12
N ASN A 252 -17.68 19.42 9.92
CA ASN A 252 -16.84 20.46 9.32
C ASN A 252 -17.26 20.73 7.87
N ALA A 253 -17.47 19.68 7.06
CA ALA A 253 -17.96 19.80 5.69
C ALA A 253 -19.38 20.44 5.62
N VAL A 254 -20.31 19.96 6.46
CA VAL A 254 -21.68 20.52 6.49
C VAL A 254 -21.68 21.99 6.92
N ALA A 255 -20.88 22.35 7.93
CA ALA A 255 -20.73 23.74 8.38
C ALA A 255 -20.06 24.63 7.32
N ALA A 256 -19.17 24.07 6.48
CA ALA A 256 -18.57 24.75 5.34
C ALA A 256 -19.54 24.94 4.16
N GLY A 257 -20.76 24.39 4.23
CA GLY A 257 -21.81 24.56 3.24
C GLY A 257 -22.10 23.33 2.39
N GLU A 258 -21.44 22.19 2.65
CA GLU A 258 -21.78 20.96 1.95
C GLU A 258 -23.16 20.45 2.35
N THR A 259 -23.90 19.93 1.37
CA THR A 259 -25.19 19.27 1.59
C THR A 259 -25.05 17.78 1.33
N VAL A 260 -25.26 16.98 2.36
CA VAL A 260 -25.32 15.53 2.24
C VAL A 260 -26.76 15.15 1.91
N TYR A 261 -26.99 14.63 0.71
CA TYR A 261 -28.30 14.14 0.28
C TYR A 261 -28.22 12.67 -0.16
N LEU A 262 -28.99 11.82 0.50
CA LEU A 262 -29.12 10.39 0.21
C LEU A 262 -30.50 10.11 -0.42
N PRO A 263 -30.60 10.06 -1.76
CA PRO A 263 -31.87 9.98 -2.46
C PRO A 263 -32.65 8.70 -2.15
N ASP A 264 -31.98 7.55 -2.13
CA ASP A 264 -32.62 6.24 -1.91
C ASP A 264 -33.15 6.05 -0.48
N PHE A 265 -32.62 6.81 0.48
CA PHE A 265 -33.10 6.84 1.86
C PHE A 265 -34.02 8.02 2.14
N GLY A 266 -34.09 8.99 1.21
CA GLY A 266 -34.86 10.22 1.40
C GLY A 266 -34.36 11.04 2.58
N ILE A 267 -33.05 11.10 2.82
CA ILE A 267 -32.44 11.85 3.94
C ILE A 267 -31.58 12.98 3.40
N ALA A 268 -31.65 14.16 4.01
CA ALA A 268 -30.72 15.25 3.78
C ALA A 268 -30.20 15.84 5.10
N VAL A 269 -28.91 16.18 5.11
CA VAL A 269 -28.23 16.92 6.17
C VAL A 269 -27.50 18.10 5.53
N ALA A 270 -27.79 19.31 6.00
CA ALA A 270 -27.17 20.53 5.49
C ALA A 270 -27.08 21.60 6.58
N SER A 271 -26.26 22.62 6.35
CA SER A 271 -26.33 23.86 7.15
C SER A 271 -27.75 24.43 7.10
N ALA A 272 -28.21 25.01 8.22
CA ALA A 272 -29.50 25.70 8.27
C ALA A 272 -29.51 27.02 7.48
N VAL A 273 -28.32 27.54 7.14
CA VAL A 273 -28.18 28.75 6.30
C VAL A 273 -28.64 28.40 4.88
N GLU A 274 -29.69 29.08 4.40
CA GLU A 274 -30.25 28.91 3.05
C GLU A 274 -30.69 27.47 2.71
N TYR A 275 -31.08 26.67 3.71
CA TYR A 275 -31.53 25.30 3.47
C TYR A 275 -32.79 25.26 2.59
N PRO A 276 -32.75 24.69 1.38
CA PRO A 276 -33.85 24.76 0.42
C PRO A 276 -34.96 23.72 0.67
N GLY A 277 -34.78 22.82 1.64
CA GLY A 277 -35.68 21.71 1.94
C GLY A 277 -35.43 20.47 1.07
N LEU A 278 -35.72 19.29 1.63
CA LEU A 278 -35.50 17.99 0.99
C LEU A 278 -36.22 17.83 -0.36
N ALA A 279 -37.43 18.38 -0.50
CA ALA A 279 -38.18 18.33 -1.75
C ALA A 279 -37.47 19.08 -2.90
N SER A 280 -36.87 20.23 -2.59
CA SER A 280 -36.09 21.01 -3.56
C SER A 280 -34.79 20.28 -3.93
N LEU A 281 -34.07 19.76 -2.93
CA LEU A 281 -32.86 18.95 -3.16
C LEU A 281 -33.13 17.74 -4.05
N ARG A 282 -34.23 17.02 -3.77
CA ARG A 282 -34.67 15.89 -4.59
C ARG A 282 -34.95 16.30 -6.03
N SER A 283 -35.75 17.35 -6.23
CA SER A 283 -36.09 17.84 -7.58
C SER A 283 -34.83 18.23 -8.36
N GLY A 284 -33.90 18.93 -7.71
CA GLY A 284 -32.61 19.31 -8.30
C GLY A 284 -31.70 18.11 -8.60
N TRP A 285 -31.73 17.06 -7.78
CA TRP A 285 -31.01 15.81 -8.04
C TRP A 285 -31.63 15.02 -9.19
N GLU A 286 -32.96 14.85 -9.20
CA GLU A 286 -33.69 14.15 -10.26
C GLU A 286 -33.51 14.81 -11.63
N ALA A 287 -33.48 16.15 -11.69
CA ALA A 287 -33.24 16.88 -12.92
C ALA A 287 -31.82 16.70 -13.48
N ARG A 288 -30.84 16.37 -12.62
CA ARG A 288 -29.42 16.24 -12.99
C ARG A 288 -28.92 14.81 -13.04
N ARG A 289 -29.65 13.84 -12.45
CA ARG A 289 -29.17 12.47 -12.31
C ARG A 289 -29.06 11.81 -13.68
N GLY A 290 -27.85 11.34 -14.00
CA GLY A 290 -27.66 10.38 -15.07
C GLY A 290 -28.01 8.97 -14.61
N LYS A 291 -27.91 8.00 -15.53
CA LYS A 291 -27.99 6.59 -15.18
C LYS A 291 -26.87 6.22 -14.21
N THR A 292 -27.20 5.45 -13.17
CA THR A 292 -26.21 4.88 -12.24
C THR A 292 -25.31 3.89 -12.99
N THR A 293 -24.13 3.58 -12.44
CA THR A 293 -23.26 2.53 -12.99
C THR A 293 -24.02 1.22 -13.13
N TRP A 294 -24.84 0.83 -12.15
CA TRP A 294 -25.67 -0.37 -12.20
C TRP A 294 -26.70 -0.34 -13.33
N GLN A 295 -27.38 0.78 -13.55
CA GLN A 295 -28.32 0.93 -14.66
C GLN A 295 -27.62 0.84 -16.01
N ARG A 296 -26.44 1.46 -16.15
CA ARG A 296 -25.63 1.37 -17.37
C ARG A 296 -25.18 -0.08 -17.62
N VAL A 297 -24.76 -0.80 -16.57
CA VAL A 297 -24.34 -2.21 -16.66
C VAL A 297 -25.50 -3.11 -17.05
N ALA A 298 -26.69 -2.91 -16.47
CA ALA A 298 -27.88 -3.70 -16.78
C ALA A 298 -28.39 -3.53 -18.23
N GLU A 299 -28.05 -2.42 -18.89
CA GLU A 299 -28.39 -2.16 -20.28
C GLU A 299 -27.38 -2.74 -21.28
N LEU A 300 -26.21 -3.18 -20.82
CA LEU A 300 -25.24 -3.86 -21.66
C LEU A 300 -25.69 -5.31 -21.88
N PRO A 301 -25.48 -5.88 -23.08
CA PRO A 301 -25.68 -7.31 -23.26
C PRO A 301 -24.72 -8.07 -22.35
N GLU A 302 -25.10 -9.30 -21.97
CA GLU A 302 -24.28 -10.19 -21.16
C GLU A 302 -22.86 -10.24 -21.72
N GLN A 303 -21.87 -9.99 -20.86
CA GLN A 303 -20.50 -9.87 -21.28
C GLN A 303 -19.92 -11.26 -21.57
N THR A 304 -19.58 -11.50 -22.83
CA THR A 304 -18.81 -12.68 -23.25
C THR A 304 -17.33 -12.52 -22.93
N TRP A 305 -16.60 -13.63 -22.76
CA TRP A 305 -15.14 -13.59 -22.63
C TRP A 305 -14.46 -12.84 -23.78
N GLU A 306 -14.86 -13.11 -25.02
CA GLU A 306 -14.26 -12.52 -26.23
C GLU A 306 -14.38 -10.99 -26.22
N ARG A 307 -15.56 -10.49 -25.85
CA ARG A 307 -15.81 -9.06 -25.71
C ARG A 307 -15.03 -8.44 -24.56
N ALA A 308 -15.00 -9.10 -23.39
CA ALA A 308 -14.21 -8.62 -22.27
C ALA A 308 -12.72 -8.55 -22.62
N TRP A 309 -12.19 -9.57 -23.29
CA TRP A 309 -10.80 -9.63 -23.72
C TRP A 309 -10.47 -8.57 -24.79
N ALA A 310 -11.38 -8.33 -25.74
CA ALA A 310 -11.22 -7.29 -26.77
C ALA A 310 -11.34 -5.86 -26.22
N GLU A 311 -12.12 -5.66 -25.16
CA GLU A 311 -12.25 -4.36 -24.46
C GLU A 311 -11.08 -4.08 -23.50
N MET A 312 -10.23 -5.07 -23.20
CA MET A 312 -9.02 -4.82 -22.43
C MET A 312 -8.08 -3.90 -23.22
N PRO A 313 -7.56 -2.82 -22.62
CA PRO A 313 -6.59 -1.96 -23.29
C PRO A 313 -5.38 -2.78 -23.70
N GLY A 314 -4.87 -2.51 -24.91
CA GLY A 314 -3.68 -3.18 -25.43
C GLY A 314 -2.55 -3.11 -24.42
N LYS A 315 -2.13 -4.26 -23.89
CA LYS A 315 -1.01 -4.34 -22.96
C LYS A 315 0.27 -4.37 -23.79
N GLY A 316 1.20 -3.46 -23.48
CA GLY A 316 2.56 -3.56 -24.00
C GLY A 316 3.20 -4.89 -23.59
N ARG A 317 4.24 -5.30 -24.30
CA ARG A 317 4.98 -6.52 -23.94
C ARG A 317 5.68 -6.26 -22.61
N LEU A 318 5.29 -7.00 -21.58
CA LEU A 318 5.93 -6.96 -20.27
C LEU A 318 7.13 -7.91 -20.25
N TYR A 319 8.14 -7.61 -19.44
CA TYR A 319 9.16 -8.59 -19.10
C TYR A 319 8.53 -9.83 -18.44
N PHE A 320 9.19 -10.97 -18.60
CA PHE A 320 8.83 -12.19 -17.89
C PHE A 320 9.82 -12.42 -16.74
N VAL A 321 9.37 -12.96 -15.61
CA VAL A 321 10.25 -13.19 -14.46
C VAL A 321 10.73 -14.64 -14.48
N LEU A 322 12.04 -14.82 -14.56
CA LEU A 322 12.69 -16.13 -14.41
C LEU A 322 13.20 -16.27 -12.98
N GLY A 323 12.87 -17.38 -12.32
CA GLY A 323 13.36 -17.69 -10.98
C GLY A 323 12.98 -19.10 -10.55
N CYS A 324 13.43 -19.48 -9.36
CA CYS A 324 13.07 -20.76 -8.73
C CYS A 324 12.03 -20.55 -7.62
N GLU A 325 11.23 -21.58 -7.34
CA GLU A 325 10.33 -21.59 -6.18
C GLU A 325 11.14 -21.37 -4.88
N GLY A 326 10.70 -20.45 -4.02
CA GLY A 326 11.41 -20.10 -2.78
C GLY A 326 12.65 -19.21 -2.96
N GLY A 327 13.15 -19.03 -4.18
CA GLY A 327 14.33 -18.20 -4.47
C GLY A 327 14.05 -16.70 -4.45
N ARG A 328 14.94 -15.93 -3.81
CA ARG A 328 14.88 -14.46 -3.79
C ARG A 328 15.51 -13.80 -5.02
N GLN A 329 16.39 -14.53 -5.72
CA GLN A 329 17.10 -14.11 -6.92
C GLN A 329 16.22 -14.35 -8.15
N LYS A 330 15.91 -13.29 -8.91
CA LYS A 330 14.94 -13.32 -10.01
C LYS A 330 15.42 -12.47 -11.18
N PHE A 331 15.43 -13.03 -12.37
CA PHE A 331 15.81 -12.32 -13.59
C PHE A 331 14.55 -11.74 -14.25
N ARG A 332 14.67 -10.55 -14.82
CA ARG A 332 13.69 -10.04 -15.78
C ARG A 332 14.19 -10.39 -17.17
N LEU A 333 13.39 -11.14 -17.91
CA LEU A 333 13.59 -11.39 -19.33
C LEU A 333 12.74 -10.39 -20.12
N GLU A 334 13.41 -9.38 -20.66
CA GLU A 334 12.80 -8.29 -21.39
C GLU A 334 12.20 -8.77 -22.73
N PRO A 335 11.24 -8.03 -23.32
CA PRO A 335 10.64 -8.38 -24.60
C PRO A 335 11.66 -8.60 -25.73
N ASN A 336 12.70 -7.76 -25.81
CA ASN A 336 13.77 -7.87 -26.79
C ASN A 336 14.75 -9.03 -26.50
N GLY A 337 14.49 -9.83 -25.47
CA GLY A 337 15.31 -10.98 -25.10
C GLY A 337 16.39 -10.69 -24.07
N ASP A 338 16.66 -9.42 -23.74
CA ASP A 338 17.68 -9.03 -22.75
C ASP A 338 17.36 -9.58 -21.35
N LEU A 339 18.40 -9.78 -20.54
CA LEU A 339 18.26 -10.16 -19.13
C LEU A 339 18.62 -9.01 -18.21
N VAL A 340 17.76 -8.70 -17.24
CA VAL A 340 18.02 -7.71 -16.19
C VAL A 340 17.97 -8.39 -14.82
N LEU A 341 19.00 -8.14 -14.01
CA LEU A 341 19.17 -8.68 -12.67
C LEU A 341 18.95 -7.56 -11.64
N PRO A 342 17.74 -7.41 -11.08
CA PRO A 342 17.44 -6.38 -10.09
C PRO A 342 17.97 -6.71 -8.69
N GLU A 343 18.58 -5.75 -8.00
CA GLU A 343 19.03 -5.89 -6.60
C GLU A 343 17.85 -6.23 -5.66
N ASN A 344 16.68 -5.64 -5.94
CA ASN A 344 15.45 -5.70 -5.16
C ASN A 344 15.67 -5.84 -3.63
N PHE A 345 15.01 -6.81 -2.99
CA PHE A 345 15.13 -7.06 -1.56
C PHE A 345 16.48 -7.66 -1.14
N ILE A 346 17.38 -8.00 -2.06
CA ILE A 346 18.67 -8.66 -1.74
C ILE A 346 19.52 -7.75 -0.86
N ARG A 347 19.68 -6.48 -1.24
CA ARG A 347 20.41 -5.50 -0.40
C ARG A 347 19.64 -5.04 0.84
N ARG A 348 18.30 -5.07 0.82
CA ARG A 348 17.46 -4.63 1.96
C ARG A 348 17.39 -5.65 3.09
N VAL A 349 17.48 -6.95 2.77
CA VAL A 349 17.42 -8.05 3.74
C VAL A 349 18.67 -8.91 3.58
N PRO A 350 19.80 -8.60 4.23
CA PRO A 350 21.07 -9.26 3.94
C PRO A 350 21.03 -10.79 4.09
N GLY A 351 21.66 -11.50 3.15
CA GLY A 351 21.88 -12.95 3.12
C GLY A 351 23.27 -13.29 2.56
N ARG A 352 23.56 -14.58 2.33
CA ARG A 352 24.88 -15.05 1.83
C ARG A 352 25.21 -14.52 0.44
N ASP A 353 24.19 -14.20 -0.34
CA ASP A 353 24.27 -13.67 -1.69
C ASP A 353 24.54 -12.15 -1.76
N THR A 354 24.25 -11.41 -0.69
CA THR A 354 24.19 -9.94 -0.73
C THR A 354 25.54 -9.31 -1.03
N GLY A 355 26.62 -9.78 -0.38
CA GLY A 355 27.98 -9.31 -0.63
C GLY A 355 28.55 -9.73 -2.00
N ARG A 356 27.81 -10.56 -2.75
CA ARG A 356 28.21 -11.11 -4.04
C ARG A 356 27.57 -10.40 -5.23
N LEU A 357 26.73 -9.38 -4.99
CA LEU A 357 26.22 -8.46 -6.01
C LEU A 357 27.28 -7.42 -6.37
N LEU A 358 28.33 -7.85 -7.09
CA LEU A 358 29.49 -7.02 -7.42
C LEU A 358 29.26 -6.14 -8.66
N TRP A 359 28.21 -5.33 -8.63
CA TRP A 359 27.84 -4.32 -9.62
C TRP A 359 27.19 -3.09 -8.95
N GLU A 360 27.23 -1.94 -9.62
CA GLU A 360 26.72 -0.67 -9.10
C GLU A 360 25.22 -0.48 -9.37
N GLY A 361 24.58 0.35 -8.54
CA GLY A 361 23.16 0.68 -8.72
C GLY A 361 22.20 -0.48 -8.50
N GLN A 362 20.97 -0.33 -9.01
CA GLN A 362 19.85 -1.20 -8.67
C GLN A 362 19.68 -2.41 -9.60
N VAL A 363 20.38 -2.43 -10.74
CA VAL A 363 20.24 -3.46 -11.76
C VAL A 363 21.58 -3.74 -12.43
N LEU A 364 21.79 -4.99 -12.85
CA LEU A 364 22.77 -5.36 -13.86
C LEU A 364 22.00 -5.80 -15.11
N ALA A 365 22.22 -5.15 -16.24
CA ALA A 365 21.60 -5.47 -17.52
C ALA A 365 22.58 -6.27 -18.39
N MET A 366 22.08 -7.30 -19.06
CA MET A 366 22.79 -8.09 -20.07
C MET A 366 22.02 -7.96 -21.38
N ARG A 367 22.67 -7.39 -22.38
CA ARG A 367 22.03 -7.02 -23.65
C ARG A 367 22.50 -7.89 -24.78
N PHE A 368 21.56 -8.38 -25.58
CA PHE A 368 21.82 -9.28 -26.70
C PHE A 368 21.72 -8.59 -28.07
N GLY A 369 21.25 -7.34 -28.11
CA GLY A 369 21.18 -6.54 -29.33
C GLY A 369 20.22 -7.10 -30.38
N LEU A 370 19.23 -7.89 -29.96
CA LEU A 370 18.17 -8.42 -30.81
C LEU A 370 17.09 -7.35 -31.04
N PRO A 371 16.39 -7.37 -32.19
CA PRO A 371 15.33 -6.41 -32.47
C PRO A 371 14.07 -6.71 -31.63
N GLU A 372 12.98 -5.99 -31.90
CA GLU A 372 11.66 -6.37 -31.38
C GLU A 372 11.28 -7.78 -31.89
N PRO A 373 10.82 -8.69 -31.02
CA PRO A 373 10.48 -10.04 -31.45
C PRO A 373 9.19 -10.08 -32.24
N GLU A 374 9.02 -11.14 -33.01
CA GLU A 374 7.78 -11.44 -33.70
C GLU A 374 6.80 -12.13 -32.73
N THR A 375 7.25 -13.21 -32.08
CA THR A 375 6.44 -14.01 -31.17
C THR A 375 7.11 -14.20 -29.81
N ARG A 376 6.28 -14.34 -28.78
CA ARG A 376 6.68 -14.68 -27.40
C ARG A 376 5.64 -15.61 -26.80
N GLN A 377 6.07 -16.73 -26.24
CA GLN A 377 5.18 -17.74 -25.69
C GLN A 377 5.86 -18.56 -24.60
N LEU A 378 5.09 -18.92 -23.57
CA LEU A 378 5.51 -19.88 -22.57
C LEU A 378 5.47 -21.30 -23.14
N LEU A 379 6.42 -22.16 -22.74
CA LEU A 379 6.37 -23.57 -23.09
C LEU A 379 5.07 -24.20 -22.57
N ASP A 380 4.39 -24.96 -23.42
CA ASP A 380 3.04 -25.51 -23.19
C ASP A 380 1.96 -24.46 -22.83
N GLY A 381 2.26 -23.17 -22.97
CA GLY A 381 1.39 -22.04 -22.64
C GLY A 381 1.35 -21.65 -21.16
N TYR A 382 2.09 -22.32 -20.27
CA TYR A 382 2.07 -22.02 -18.83
C TYR A 382 3.39 -22.33 -18.08
N LEU A 383 4.29 -23.15 -18.64
CA LEU A 383 5.55 -23.43 -17.97
C LEU A 383 6.43 -22.17 -18.01
N PRO A 384 7.14 -21.82 -16.92
CA PRO A 384 7.97 -20.62 -16.82
C PRO A 384 9.30 -20.78 -17.58
N ILE A 385 9.18 -21.16 -18.86
CA ILE A 385 10.23 -21.31 -19.85
C ILE A 385 9.75 -20.48 -21.05
N MET A 386 10.40 -19.36 -21.29
CA MET A 386 10.02 -18.44 -22.35
C MET A 386 10.65 -18.84 -23.68
N ARG A 387 9.85 -18.83 -24.74
CA ARG A 387 10.28 -18.92 -26.13
C ARG A 387 10.00 -17.61 -26.84
N THR A 388 11.04 -17.05 -27.43
CA THR A 388 10.95 -15.81 -28.22
C THR A 388 11.54 -16.06 -29.60
N GLU A 389 10.87 -15.58 -30.65
CA GLU A 389 11.34 -15.74 -32.04
C GLU A 389 11.45 -14.38 -32.72
N TRP A 390 12.53 -14.23 -33.50
CA TRP A 390 12.81 -13.08 -34.35
C TRP A 390 13.07 -13.57 -35.77
N THR A 391 12.33 -13.01 -36.72
CA THR A 391 12.59 -13.23 -38.15
C THR A 391 13.49 -12.11 -38.65
N THR A 392 14.79 -12.36 -38.72
CA THR A 392 15.78 -11.43 -39.29
C THR A 392 16.38 -12.01 -40.56
N GLU A 393 15.80 -11.74 -41.73
CA GLU A 393 16.32 -12.33 -42.98
C GLU A 393 17.82 -12.04 -43.19
N PRO A 394 18.65 -13.05 -43.55
CA PRO A 394 18.30 -14.45 -43.83
C PRO A 394 18.37 -15.40 -42.61
N ILE A 395 18.73 -14.90 -41.42
CA ILE A 395 18.93 -15.71 -40.21
C ILE A 395 17.74 -15.59 -39.25
N VAL A 396 16.98 -16.67 -39.07
CA VAL A 396 15.95 -16.72 -38.03
C VAL A 396 16.61 -17.01 -36.68
N VAL A 397 16.18 -16.28 -35.64
CA VAL A 397 16.68 -16.45 -34.27
C VAL A 397 15.56 -16.93 -33.36
N ARG A 398 15.83 -17.96 -32.56
CA ARG A 398 14.97 -18.42 -31.47
C ARG A 398 15.70 -18.38 -30.14
N GLN A 399 15.09 -17.78 -29.12
CA GLN A 399 15.56 -17.80 -27.74
C GLN A 399 14.68 -18.75 -26.91
N GLU A 400 15.32 -19.61 -26.13
CA GLU A 400 14.70 -20.34 -25.02
C GLU A 400 15.37 -19.95 -23.72
N ALA A 401 14.60 -19.44 -22.76
CA ALA A 401 15.13 -18.93 -21.50
C ALA A 401 14.34 -19.42 -20.28
N PHE A 402 15.06 -19.86 -19.25
CA PHE A 402 14.50 -20.32 -17.98
C PHE A 402 15.52 -20.18 -16.85
N ALA A 403 15.10 -20.39 -15.60
CA ALA A 403 15.99 -20.37 -14.44
C ALA A 403 16.03 -21.73 -13.73
N THR A 404 17.17 -22.03 -13.11
CA THR A 404 17.39 -23.21 -12.26
C THR A 404 18.37 -22.86 -11.13
N TRP A 405 18.50 -23.73 -10.13
CA TRP A 405 19.54 -23.60 -9.11
C TRP A 405 20.94 -23.87 -9.69
N LEU A 406 21.96 -23.18 -9.18
CA LEU A 406 23.35 -23.48 -9.50
C LEU A 406 23.74 -24.90 -9.06
N VAL A 407 23.34 -25.27 -7.84
CA VAL A 407 23.70 -26.56 -7.22
C VAL A 407 22.44 -27.40 -6.99
N GLY A 408 22.51 -28.64 -7.45
CA GLY A 408 21.46 -29.65 -7.30
C GLY A 408 20.33 -29.52 -8.34
N ASP A 409 19.57 -30.59 -8.51
CA ASP A 409 18.40 -30.62 -9.39
C ASP A 409 17.31 -29.69 -8.82
N ILE A 410 16.59 -28.98 -9.67
CA ILE A 410 15.39 -28.23 -9.27
C ILE A 410 14.27 -29.16 -8.79
N ALA A 411 14.25 -30.40 -9.27
CA ALA A 411 13.33 -31.44 -8.83
C ALA A 411 13.79 -32.15 -7.54
N ASP A 412 14.98 -31.84 -7.02
CA ASP A 412 15.44 -32.41 -5.76
C ASP A 412 14.58 -31.90 -4.59
N ALA A 413 14.19 -32.83 -3.70
CA ALA A 413 13.42 -32.52 -2.49
C ALA A 413 14.27 -31.89 -1.38
N THR A 414 15.60 -31.81 -1.57
CA THR A 414 16.49 -31.10 -0.65
C THR A 414 16.05 -29.65 -0.48
N GLU A 415 15.85 -29.23 0.78
CA GLU A 415 15.46 -27.87 1.11
C GLU A 415 16.47 -26.86 0.56
N LYS A 416 15.99 -25.93 -0.26
CA LYS A 416 16.77 -24.82 -0.81
C LYS A 416 16.55 -23.59 0.05
N GLN A 417 17.64 -22.90 0.38
CA GLN A 417 17.56 -21.63 1.09
C GLN A 417 17.21 -20.52 0.10
N GLY A 418 16.46 -19.52 0.57
CA GLY A 418 16.00 -18.44 -0.30
C GLY A 418 17.13 -17.63 -0.95
N ASP A 419 18.33 -17.66 -0.38
CA ASP A 419 19.55 -17.01 -0.86
C ASP A 419 20.54 -17.96 -1.58
N ASP A 420 20.13 -19.20 -1.90
CA ASP A 420 20.91 -20.08 -2.77
C ASP A 420 20.97 -19.51 -4.21
N THR A 421 22.10 -19.74 -4.89
CA THR A 421 22.37 -19.15 -6.20
C THR A 421 21.43 -19.70 -7.28
N VAL A 422 20.75 -18.78 -7.97
CA VAL A 422 19.94 -19.06 -9.17
C VAL A 422 20.74 -18.71 -10.42
N VAL A 423 20.58 -19.52 -11.46
CA VAL A 423 21.21 -19.35 -12.78
C VAL A 423 20.11 -19.25 -13.84
N ALA A 424 20.17 -18.22 -14.68
CA ALA A 424 19.39 -18.17 -15.91
C ALA A 424 20.14 -18.88 -17.04
N LEU A 425 19.45 -19.77 -17.74
CA LEU A 425 19.94 -20.45 -18.93
C LEU A 425 19.23 -19.86 -20.15
N VAL A 426 20.00 -19.42 -21.14
CA VAL A 426 19.50 -18.83 -22.38
C VAL A 426 20.11 -19.57 -23.56
N ARG A 427 19.30 -20.23 -24.38
CA ARG A 427 19.72 -20.81 -25.67
C ARG A 427 19.25 -19.91 -26.80
N LEU A 428 20.19 -19.41 -27.59
CA LEU A 428 19.94 -18.70 -28.84
C LEU A 428 20.26 -19.62 -30.01
N THR A 429 19.24 -19.97 -30.79
CA THR A 429 19.35 -20.83 -31.97
C THR A 429 19.23 -19.98 -33.22
N PHE A 430 20.26 -20.02 -34.07
CA PHE A 430 20.35 -19.30 -35.34
C PHE A 430 20.17 -20.30 -36.47
N ARG A 431 19.24 -20.04 -37.39
CA ARG A 431 19.00 -20.87 -38.57
C ARG A 431 19.06 -20.02 -39.82
N ASN A 432 19.82 -20.45 -40.83
CA ASN A 432 19.85 -19.78 -42.12
C ASN A 432 18.74 -20.31 -43.02
N ASP A 433 17.69 -19.50 -43.22
CA ASP A 433 16.57 -19.82 -44.11
C ASP A 433 16.78 -19.28 -45.53
N GLY A 434 17.90 -18.60 -45.78
CA GLY A 434 18.28 -18.09 -47.09
C GLY A 434 18.88 -19.16 -48.02
N PRO A 435 18.89 -18.89 -49.34
CA PRO A 435 19.45 -19.79 -50.34
C PRO A 435 21.00 -19.73 -50.44
N SER A 436 21.66 -18.84 -49.71
CA SER A 436 23.11 -18.62 -49.71
C SER A 436 23.67 -18.61 -48.29
N PRO A 437 24.99 -18.79 -48.09
CA PRO A 437 25.62 -18.63 -46.78
C PRO A 437 25.26 -17.28 -46.13
N GLY A 438 24.93 -17.29 -44.84
CA GLY A 438 24.57 -16.13 -44.04
C GLY A 438 25.39 -16.08 -42.75
N VAL A 439 25.49 -14.89 -42.14
CA VAL A 439 26.25 -14.70 -40.89
C VAL A 439 25.29 -14.61 -39.72
N ALA A 440 25.36 -15.58 -38.81
CA ALA A 440 24.73 -15.49 -37.50
C ALA A 440 25.59 -14.59 -36.61
N ARG A 441 24.96 -13.58 -36.00
CA ARG A 441 25.63 -12.61 -35.14
C ARG A 441 24.85 -12.39 -33.85
N LEU A 442 25.57 -12.40 -32.73
CA LEU A 442 25.05 -12.05 -31.42
C LEU A 442 25.95 -10.98 -30.79
N SER A 443 25.38 -9.82 -30.51
CA SER A 443 26.04 -8.80 -29.71
C SER A 443 25.83 -9.11 -28.24
N LEU A 444 26.84 -8.87 -27.40
CA LEU A 444 26.74 -9.06 -25.96
C LEU A 444 27.41 -7.90 -25.23
N SER A 445 26.63 -7.16 -24.45
CA SER A 445 27.15 -6.15 -23.53
C SER A 445 26.52 -6.29 -22.16
N THR A 446 27.19 -5.77 -21.15
CA THR A 446 26.63 -5.65 -19.79
C THR A 446 26.76 -4.22 -19.30
N ALA A 447 25.80 -3.79 -18.50
CA ALA A 447 25.79 -2.45 -17.93
C ALA A 447 25.15 -2.45 -16.54
N ASP A 448 25.68 -1.63 -15.64
CA ASP A 448 25.16 -1.42 -14.30
C ASP A 448 24.99 0.07 -13.99
N GLY A 449 24.80 0.44 -12.72
CA GLY A 449 24.68 1.85 -12.30
C GLY A 449 25.88 2.73 -12.62
N GLY A 450 27.05 2.14 -12.88
CA GLY A 450 28.28 2.82 -13.29
C GLY A 450 28.42 3.00 -14.82
N GLY A 451 27.58 2.36 -15.63
CA GLY A 451 27.60 2.42 -17.09
C GLY A 451 27.87 1.08 -17.76
N GLU A 452 28.32 1.10 -19.02
CA GLU A 452 28.72 -0.12 -19.75
C GLU A 452 30.01 -0.70 -19.17
N GLU A 453 30.06 -2.03 -19.08
CA GLU A 453 31.20 -2.78 -18.56
C GLU A 453 32.19 -3.20 -19.65
N ASP A 454 33.48 -3.23 -19.32
CA ASP A 454 34.52 -3.72 -20.23
C ASP A 454 34.65 -5.25 -20.14
N LEU A 455 34.10 -5.94 -21.15
CA LEU A 455 34.02 -7.40 -21.17
C LEU A 455 35.26 -8.09 -21.76
N GLN A 456 35.67 -9.20 -21.15
CA GLN A 456 36.71 -10.12 -21.64
C GLN A 456 36.19 -11.56 -21.66
N VAL A 457 36.62 -12.32 -22.66
CA VAL A 457 36.31 -13.75 -22.79
C VAL A 457 37.58 -14.57 -22.58
N GLU A 458 37.49 -15.59 -21.74
CA GLU A 458 38.58 -16.53 -21.43
C GLU A 458 37.96 -17.93 -21.26
N ASP A 459 38.33 -18.87 -22.13
CA ASP A 459 37.84 -20.26 -22.11
C ASP A 459 36.30 -20.41 -22.02
N GLY A 460 35.56 -19.52 -22.68
CA GLY A 460 34.09 -19.52 -22.67
C GLY A 460 33.47 -18.89 -21.41
N LEU A 461 34.27 -18.33 -20.52
CA LEU A 461 33.82 -17.50 -19.39
C LEU A 461 33.96 -16.02 -19.75
N ILE A 462 32.94 -15.22 -19.41
CA ILE A 462 32.91 -13.79 -19.69
C ILE A 462 32.99 -13.02 -18.39
N TYR A 463 34.04 -12.21 -18.30
CA TYR A 463 34.34 -11.37 -17.16
C TYR A 463 34.19 -9.90 -17.52
N THR A 464 33.77 -9.09 -16.56
CA THR A 464 34.00 -7.63 -16.59
C THR A 464 35.33 -7.31 -15.90
N LEU A 465 36.01 -6.25 -16.36
CA LEU A 465 37.18 -5.68 -15.71
C LEU A 465 36.78 -4.52 -14.79
N CYS A 466 37.10 -4.64 -13.51
CA CYS A 466 36.93 -3.58 -12.51
C CYS A 466 38.30 -3.25 -11.89
N GLY A 467 39.05 -2.34 -12.54
CA GLY A 467 40.42 -2.04 -12.12
C GLY A 467 41.35 -3.23 -12.31
N ALA A 468 41.92 -3.75 -11.22
CA ALA A 468 42.79 -4.94 -11.24
C ALA A 468 42.02 -6.25 -11.03
N GLU A 469 40.73 -6.18 -10.67
CA GLU A 469 39.89 -7.35 -10.43
C GLU A 469 39.07 -7.70 -11.68
N ARG A 470 38.83 -8.99 -11.87
CA ARG A 470 37.88 -9.51 -12.87
C ARG A 470 36.68 -10.11 -12.15
N ARG A 471 35.47 -9.88 -12.67
CA ARG A 471 34.23 -10.41 -12.07
C ARG A 471 33.46 -11.20 -13.12
N LEU A 472 33.13 -12.45 -12.82
CA LEU A 472 32.36 -13.29 -13.75
C LEU A 472 30.95 -12.72 -13.94
N ARG A 473 30.51 -12.63 -15.20
CA ARG A 473 29.15 -12.23 -15.57
C ARG A 473 28.33 -13.40 -16.11
N LEU A 474 28.92 -14.21 -17.00
CA LEU A 474 28.26 -15.39 -17.55
C LEU A 474 29.28 -16.37 -18.15
N SER A 475 28.82 -17.58 -18.49
CA SER A 475 29.52 -18.47 -19.41
C SER A 475 28.78 -18.57 -20.74
N ILE A 476 29.54 -18.75 -21.83
CA ILE A 476 29.07 -18.93 -23.20
C ILE A 476 29.60 -20.26 -23.74
N CYS A 477 28.71 -21.10 -24.26
CA CYS A 477 29.04 -22.36 -24.91
C CYS A 477 28.50 -22.37 -26.34
N SER A 478 29.40 -22.37 -27.32
CA SER A 478 29.10 -22.45 -28.75
C SER A 478 29.47 -23.81 -29.37
N SER A 479 29.66 -24.84 -28.55
CA SER A 479 30.07 -26.20 -28.98
C SER A 479 31.30 -26.22 -29.90
N GLY A 480 32.26 -25.30 -29.68
CA GLY A 480 33.51 -25.21 -30.43
C GLY A 480 33.39 -24.59 -31.82
N ARG A 481 32.26 -23.94 -32.14
CA ARG A 481 32.00 -23.27 -33.42
C ARG A 481 31.85 -21.75 -33.24
N GLY A 482 32.03 -21.02 -34.33
CA GLY A 482 32.01 -19.55 -34.35
C GLY A 482 33.20 -18.90 -33.62
N THR A 483 33.23 -17.57 -33.62
CA THR A 483 34.26 -16.78 -32.95
C THR A 483 33.63 -15.73 -32.05
N VAL A 484 34.13 -15.64 -30.80
CA VAL A 484 33.78 -14.55 -29.89
C VAL A 484 34.94 -13.57 -29.85
N HIS A 485 34.69 -12.30 -30.18
CA HIS A 485 35.72 -11.28 -30.23
C HIS A 485 35.21 -9.94 -29.67
N ARG A 486 36.15 -9.08 -29.27
CA ARG A 486 35.84 -7.75 -28.75
C ARG A 486 35.38 -6.80 -29.85
N SER A 487 34.47 -5.91 -29.48
CA SER A 487 33.94 -4.81 -30.28
C SER A 487 33.98 -3.50 -29.51
N ALA A 488 33.59 -2.39 -30.13
CA ALA A 488 33.51 -1.09 -29.44
C ALA A 488 32.45 -1.04 -28.33
N HIS A 489 31.47 -1.94 -28.34
CA HIS A 489 30.30 -1.93 -27.44
C HIS A 489 30.10 -3.27 -26.71
N GLY A 490 31.19 -3.98 -26.40
CA GLY A 490 31.15 -5.29 -25.74
C GLY A 490 31.72 -6.41 -26.60
N LEU A 491 31.15 -7.61 -26.52
CA LEU A 491 31.58 -8.78 -27.29
C LEU A 491 30.63 -9.05 -28.47
N ILE A 492 31.17 -9.66 -29.52
CA ILE A 492 30.40 -10.17 -30.65
C ILE A 492 30.73 -11.65 -30.81
N TYR A 493 29.70 -12.48 -30.89
CA TYR A 493 29.79 -13.83 -31.44
C TYR A 493 29.35 -13.82 -32.90
N GLU A 494 30.15 -14.42 -33.78
CA GLU A 494 29.85 -14.58 -35.21
C GLU A 494 30.11 -16.00 -35.71
N GLU A 495 29.24 -16.50 -36.58
CA GLU A 495 29.41 -17.76 -37.30
C GLU A 495 28.77 -17.70 -38.69
N ILE A 496 29.45 -18.27 -39.70
CA ILE A 496 28.88 -18.45 -41.02
C ILE A 496 28.04 -19.74 -41.03
N LEU A 497 26.79 -19.62 -41.45
CA LEU A 497 25.83 -20.71 -41.60
C LEU A 497 25.54 -20.96 -43.08
N LEU A 498 25.67 -22.21 -43.53
CA LEU A 498 25.22 -22.64 -44.85
C LEU A 498 23.67 -22.64 -44.94
N PRO A 499 23.09 -22.63 -46.15
CA PRO A 499 21.64 -22.75 -46.33
C PRO A 499 21.05 -23.95 -45.56
N GLY A 500 20.04 -23.71 -44.73
CA GLY A 500 19.39 -24.70 -43.88
C GLY A 500 20.20 -25.13 -42.65
N GLU A 501 21.40 -24.58 -42.43
CA GLU A 501 22.20 -24.89 -41.25
C GLU A 501 21.64 -24.19 -40.00
N GLU A 502 21.63 -24.92 -38.89
CA GLU A 502 21.18 -24.45 -37.58
C GLU A 502 22.29 -24.62 -36.54
N ARG A 503 22.48 -23.60 -35.70
CA ARG A 503 23.46 -23.57 -34.62
C ARG A 503 22.89 -22.92 -33.37
N ALA A 504 23.31 -23.41 -32.21
CA ALA A 504 22.88 -22.89 -30.93
C ALA A 504 24.06 -22.38 -30.10
N VAL A 505 23.86 -21.24 -29.44
CA VAL A 505 24.74 -20.68 -28.42
C VAL A 505 24.00 -20.72 -27.09
N ILE A 506 24.65 -21.26 -26.06
CA ILE A 506 24.09 -21.36 -24.72
C ILE A 506 24.81 -20.37 -23.81
N LEU A 507 24.05 -19.50 -23.15
CA LEU A 507 24.52 -18.60 -22.11
C LEU A 507 24.03 -19.10 -20.76
N LYS A 508 24.91 -19.08 -19.76
CA LYS A 508 24.59 -19.41 -18.36
C LYS A 508 24.94 -18.23 -17.49
N VAL A 509 23.93 -17.62 -16.90
CA VAL A 509 24.03 -16.36 -16.18
C VAL A 509 23.75 -16.61 -14.70
N PRO A 510 24.78 -16.72 -13.84
CA PRO A 510 24.55 -16.74 -12.40
C PRO A 510 24.03 -15.38 -11.95
N PHE A 511 23.08 -15.38 -11.02
CA PHE A 511 22.52 -14.13 -10.52
C PHE A 511 23.57 -13.30 -9.77
N ILE A 512 24.43 -13.97 -9.00
CA ILE A 512 25.53 -13.34 -8.25
C ILE A 512 26.88 -13.56 -8.93
N THR A 513 27.88 -12.74 -8.60
CA THR A 513 29.24 -12.98 -9.08
C THR A 513 29.84 -14.22 -8.39
N LEU A 514 30.18 -15.22 -9.20
CA LEU A 514 30.91 -16.41 -8.75
C LEU A 514 32.42 -16.11 -8.70
N SER A 515 33.04 -16.44 -7.58
CA SER A 515 34.48 -16.24 -7.36
C SER A 515 35.20 -17.53 -7.00
N GLU A 516 34.48 -18.56 -6.55
CA GLU A 516 35.08 -19.85 -6.20
C GLU A 516 35.22 -20.74 -7.43
N PRO A 517 36.40 -21.34 -7.70
CA PRO A 517 36.60 -22.23 -8.84
C PRO A 517 35.63 -23.43 -8.87
N SER A 518 35.25 -23.94 -7.71
CA SER A 518 34.25 -25.01 -7.56
C SER A 518 32.87 -24.60 -8.08
N GLU A 519 32.40 -23.39 -7.76
CA GLU A 519 31.12 -22.87 -8.25
C GLU A 519 31.15 -22.62 -9.76
N ILE A 520 32.27 -22.12 -10.28
CA ILE A 520 32.48 -21.89 -11.71
C ILE A 520 32.44 -23.23 -12.46
N GLN A 521 33.13 -24.25 -11.95
CA GLN A 521 33.10 -25.60 -12.52
C GLN A 521 31.67 -26.18 -12.52
N VAL A 522 30.89 -25.95 -11.46
CA VAL A 522 29.48 -26.37 -11.41
C VAL A 522 28.67 -25.64 -12.48
N LEU A 523 28.82 -24.32 -12.63
CA LEU A 523 28.14 -23.54 -13.67
C LEU A 523 28.45 -24.10 -15.07
N GLU A 524 29.71 -24.39 -15.36
CA GLU A 524 30.16 -24.99 -16.62
C GLU A 524 29.58 -26.39 -16.85
N GLY A 525 29.37 -27.17 -15.79
CA GLY A 525 28.76 -28.50 -15.83
C GLY A 525 27.25 -28.54 -16.11
N ILE A 526 26.53 -27.41 -16.02
CA ILE A 526 25.08 -27.39 -16.29
C ILE A 526 24.79 -27.65 -17.77
N HIS A 527 24.16 -28.78 -18.10
CA HIS A 527 23.73 -29.08 -19.47
C HIS A 527 22.33 -28.53 -19.75
N PHE A 528 22.19 -27.75 -20.82
CA PHE A 528 20.95 -27.03 -21.13
C PHE A 528 19.73 -27.95 -21.28
N ASP A 529 19.81 -28.99 -22.11
CA ASP A 529 18.66 -29.87 -22.38
C ASP A 529 18.25 -30.69 -21.15
N THR A 530 19.22 -31.13 -20.35
CA THR A 530 18.97 -31.80 -19.07
C THR A 530 18.24 -30.86 -18.10
N ALA A 531 18.76 -29.65 -17.92
CA ALA A 531 18.15 -28.65 -17.03
C ALA A 531 16.75 -28.23 -17.52
N LEU A 532 16.55 -28.09 -18.83
CA LEU A 532 15.26 -27.78 -19.43
C LEU A 532 14.23 -28.88 -19.11
N ALA A 533 14.61 -30.14 -19.29
CA ALA A 533 13.75 -31.28 -18.99
C ALA A 533 13.40 -31.34 -17.49
N GLN A 534 14.37 -31.11 -16.61
CA GLN A 534 14.19 -31.07 -15.16
C GLN A 534 13.24 -29.94 -14.72
N VAL A 535 13.47 -28.71 -15.20
CA VAL A 535 12.62 -27.56 -14.90
C VAL A 535 11.19 -27.77 -15.41
N ALA A 536 11.03 -28.26 -16.65
CA ALA A 536 9.72 -28.58 -17.18
C ALA A 536 9.01 -29.67 -16.37
N ALA A 537 9.72 -30.73 -15.96
CA ALA A 537 9.16 -31.80 -15.14
C ALA A 537 8.75 -31.30 -13.75
N PHE A 538 9.59 -30.49 -13.10
CA PHE A 538 9.30 -29.87 -11.81
C PHE A 538 8.00 -29.06 -11.85
N TRP A 539 7.87 -28.11 -12.78
CA TRP A 539 6.70 -27.25 -12.88
C TRP A 539 5.44 -28.01 -13.27
N ARG A 540 5.53 -29.00 -14.18
CA ARG A 540 4.40 -29.91 -14.46
C ARG A 540 3.96 -30.66 -13.22
N GLY A 541 4.91 -31.18 -12.44
CA GLY A 541 4.65 -31.86 -11.17
C GLY A 541 3.97 -30.93 -10.16
N ARG A 542 4.43 -29.68 -10.05
CA ARG A 542 3.85 -28.67 -9.16
C ARG A 542 2.39 -28.34 -9.52
N VAL A 543 2.11 -28.13 -10.80
CA VAL A 543 0.73 -27.91 -11.29
C VAL A 543 -0.15 -29.13 -11.03
N ALA A 544 0.36 -30.34 -11.24
CA ALA A 544 -0.39 -31.59 -11.03
C ALA A 544 -0.74 -31.87 -9.56
N GLN A 545 -0.01 -31.30 -8.60
CA GLN A 545 -0.33 -31.38 -7.17
C GLN A 545 -1.44 -30.42 -6.74
N GLY A 546 -1.71 -29.38 -7.55
CA GLY A 546 -2.72 -28.38 -7.27
C GLY A 546 -4.14 -28.80 -7.71
N MET A 547 -5.09 -27.89 -7.51
CA MET A 547 -6.43 -28.06 -8.08
C MET A 547 -6.34 -28.01 -9.61
N LEU A 548 -6.98 -28.96 -10.30
CA LEU A 548 -7.05 -28.99 -11.75
C LEU A 548 -8.42 -28.45 -12.21
N ILE A 549 -8.40 -27.35 -12.95
CA ILE A 549 -9.58 -26.78 -13.59
C ILE A 549 -9.48 -26.98 -15.11
N GLU A 550 -10.56 -27.46 -15.69
CA GLU A 550 -10.74 -27.51 -17.14
C GLU A 550 -12.04 -26.81 -17.52
N THR A 551 -11.93 -25.83 -18.40
CA THR A 551 -13.04 -25.07 -18.97
C THR A 551 -13.03 -25.20 -20.49
N PRO A 552 -14.14 -24.89 -21.20
CA PRO A 552 -14.14 -24.80 -22.65
C PRO A 552 -13.19 -23.73 -23.23
N ASN A 553 -12.68 -22.81 -22.40
CA ASN A 553 -11.79 -21.74 -22.81
C ASN A 553 -10.32 -22.09 -22.53
N PRO A 554 -9.48 -22.28 -23.56
CA PRO A 554 -8.09 -22.68 -23.38
C PRO A 554 -7.25 -21.59 -22.69
N GLU A 555 -7.58 -20.30 -22.82
CA GLU A 555 -6.83 -19.23 -22.16
C GLU A 555 -7.08 -19.23 -20.65
N LEU A 556 -8.31 -19.49 -20.21
CA LEU A 556 -8.61 -19.65 -18.78
C LEU A 556 -7.87 -20.86 -18.20
N ASN A 557 -7.78 -21.95 -18.96
CA ASN A 557 -7.04 -23.15 -18.54
C ASN A 557 -5.53 -22.89 -18.44
N ARG A 558 -4.96 -22.06 -19.33
CA ARG A 558 -3.55 -21.63 -19.24
C ARG A 558 -3.33 -20.69 -18.08
N PHE A 559 -4.22 -19.70 -17.88
CA PHE A 559 -4.14 -18.75 -16.79
C PHE A 559 -4.25 -19.42 -15.42
N HIS A 560 -5.08 -20.45 -15.27
CA HIS A 560 -5.16 -21.22 -14.02
C HIS A 560 -3.88 -22.01 -13.71
N LYS A 561 -3.15 -22.45 -14.74
CA LYS A 561 -1.91 -23.22 -14.60
C LYS A 561 -0.68 -22.34 -14.36
N ALA A 562 -0.69 -21.12 -14.89
CA ALA A 562 0.37 -20.13 -14.76
C ALA A 562 0.31 -19.47 -13.37
#